data_AF-A0A2U9P430-F1
#
_entry.id   AF-A0A2U9P430-F1
#
_cell.length_a   1.000
_cell.length_b   1.000
_cell.length_c   1.000
_cell.angle_alpha   90.00
_cell.angle_beta   90.00
_cell.angle_gamma   90.00
#
_symmetry.space_group_name_H-M   'P 1'
#
loop_
_entity.id
_entity.type
_entity.pdbx_description
1 polymer ?
#
loop_
_entity_poly.entity_id
_entity_poly.type
_entity_poly.pdbx_seq_one_letter_code
_entity_poly.pdbx_strand_id
1 'polypeptide(L)' 'MDLDRTRPLWRQIAAEIIRRIKSGTYPPGSRVPSTLEIAQEFGVVNATAAKAMRHVREQG' A
#
# COMPACT_ATOMS: atom_id res chain seq x y z
N MET A 1 -9.64 5.55 5.00
CA MET A 1 -9.91 5.36 3.56
C MET A 1 -11.03 4.36 3.44
N ASP A 2 -12.11 4.67 2.73
CA ASP A 2 -13.15 3.68 2.46
C ASP A 2 -12.69 2.83 1.26
N LEU A 3 -12.54 1.53 1.49
CA LEU A 3 -12.04 0.61 0.47
C LEU A 3 -13.22 0.03 -0.30
N ASP A 4 -13.27 0.35 -1.58
CA ASP A 4 -14.31 -0.12 -2.47
C ASP A 4 -14.11 -1.61 -2.76
N ARG A 5 -14.99 -2.46 -2.22
CA ARG A 5 -14.93 -3.92 -2.39
C ARG A 5 -15.36 -4.39 -3.79
N THR A 6 -15.95 -3.53 -4.61
CA THR A 6 -16.27 -3.84 -6.01
C THR A 6 -15.04 -3.77 -6.92
N ARG A 7 -13.96 -3.14 -6.43
CA ARG A 7 -12.68 -3.03 -7.13
C ARG A 7 -11.57 -3.77 -6.39
N PRO A 8 -10.48 -4.14 -7.07
CA PRO A 8 -9.39 -4.85 -6.41
C PRO A 8 -8.75 -4.01 -5.30
N LEU A 9 -8.91 -4.45 -4.05
CA LEU A 9 -8.39 -3.77 -2.85
C LEU A 9 -6.89 -3.49 -2.93
N TRP A 10 -6.11 -4.42 -3.47
CA TRP A 10 -4.67 -4.26 -3.61
C TRP A 10 -4.27 -3.08 -4.50
N ARG A 11 -5.10 -2.70 -5.51
CA ARG A 11 -4.82 -1.52 -6.35
C ARG A 11 -5.06 -0.22 -5.60
N GLN A 12 -6.13 -0.19 -4.80
CA GLN A 12 -6.46 0.98 -3.97
C GLN A 12 -5.38 1.22 -2.91
N ILE A 13 -4.96 0.16 -2.23
CA ILE A 13 -3.87 0.20 -1.25
C ILE A 13 -2.56 0.64 -1.92
N ALA A 14 -2.20 0.06 -3.07
CA ALA A 14 -0.98 0.44 -3.77
C ALA A 14 -0.99 1.92 -4.20
N ALA A 15 -2.12 2.40 -4.74
CA ALA A 15 -2.27 3.80 -5.14
C ALA A 15 -2.13 4.75 -3.94
N GLU A 16 -2.70 4.39 -2.79
CA GLU A 16 -2.57 5.17 -1.56
C GLU A 16 -1.13 5.20 -1.04
N ILE A 17 -0.42 4.07 -1.07
CA ILE A 17 1.00 4.00 -0.68
C ILE A 17 1.85 4.85 -1.63
N ILE A 18 1.64 4.75 -2.94
CA ILE A 18 2.34 5.58 -3.94
C ILE A 18 2.08 7.06 -3.68
N ARG A 19 0.83 7.43 -3.35
CA ARG A 19 0.46 8.81 -3.02
C ARG A 19 1.23 9.30 -1.80
N ARG A 20 1.34 8.49 -0.74
CA ARG A 20 2.11 8.82 0.49
C ARG A 20 3.61 8.94 0.23
N ILE A 21 4.17 8.09 -0.62
CA ILE A 21 5.57 8.19 -1.06
C ILE A 21 5.77 9.52 -1.81
N LYS A 22 4.91 9.82 -2.79
CA LYS A 22 4.99 11.05 -3.59
C LYS A 22 4.74 12.32 -2.77
N SER A 23 3.92 12.26 -1.73
CA SER A 23 3.70 13.38 -0.81
C SER A 23 4.83 13.57 0.21
N GLY A 24 5.86 12.73 0.19
CA GLY A 24 6.99 12.81 1.12
C GLY A 24 6.66 12.33 2.54
N THR A 25 5.53 11.64 2.73
CA THR A 25 5.17 11.03 4.02
C THR A 25 6.20 9.98 4.44
N TYR A 26 6.80 9.31 3.46
CA TYR A 26 7.96 8.46 3.65
C TYR A 26 9.17 9.15 2.99
N PRO A 27 10.06 9.78 3.77
CA PRO A 27 11.25 10.41 3.22
C PRO A 27 12.10 9.40 2.43
N PRO A 28 12.81 9.83 1.38
CA PRO A 28 13.78 8.98 0.69
C PRO A 28 14.76 8.34 1.70
N GLY A 29 14.90 7.01 1.66
CA GLY A 29 15.73 6.25 2.61
C GLY A 29 15.02 5.89 3.93
N SER A 30 13.80 6.38 4.17
CA SER A 30 12.96 5.90 5.27
C SER A 30 12.34 4.56 4.94
N ARG A 31 12.13 3.74 5.97
CA ARG A 31 11.52 2.42 5.82
C ARG A 31 10.04 2.59 5.44
N VAL A 32 9.67 2.12 4.25
CA VAL A 32 8.27 1.94 3.88
C VAL A 32 7.61 0.92 4.80
N PRO A 33 6.30 1.06 5.11
CA PRO A 33 5.60 0.13 5.96
C PRO A 33 5.69 -1.29 5.40
N SER A 34 5.88 -2.26 6.29
CA SER A 34 5.92 -3.67 5.94
C SER A 34 4.55 -4.16 5.49
N THR A 35 4.54 -5.30 4.80
CA THR A 35 3.31 -5.94 4.36
C THR A 35 2.34 -6.21 5.53
N LEU A 36 2.87 -6.55 6.70
CA LEU A 36 2.06 -6.81 7.89
C LEU A 36 1.43 -5.53 8.43
N GLU A 37 2.18 -4.43 8.48
CA GLU A 37 1.66 -3.12 8.91
C GLU A 37 0.56 -2.64 7.98
N ILE A 38 0.74 -2.81 6.66
CA ILE A 38 -0.28 -2.47 5.66
C ILE A 38 -1.52 -3.37 5.82
N ALA A 39 -1.33 -4.67 6.04
CA ALA A 39 -2.44 -5.58 6.25
C ALA A 39 -3.29 -5.17 7.47
N GLN A 40 -2.63 -4.78 8.57
CA GLN A 40 -3.30 -4.30 9.78
C GLN A 40 -3.96 -2.93 9.58
N GLU A 41 -3.27 -1.97 8.97
CA GLU A 41 -3.77 -0.62 8.74
C GLU A 41 -5.02 -0.61 7.85
N PHE A 42 -5.00 -1.38 6.76
CA PHE A 42 -6.09 -1.42 5.79
C PHE A 42 -7.12 -2.53 6.08
N GLY A 43 -6.92 -3.32 7.14
CA GLY A 43 -7.82 -4.43 7.49
C GLY A 43 -7.94 -5.49 6.40
N VAL A 44 -6.84 -5.80 5.71
CA VAL A 44 -6.81 -6.78 4.60
C VAL A 44 -5.92 -7.97 4.93
N VAL A 45 -6.10 -9.06 4.20
CA VAL A 45 -5.21 -10.21 4.31
C VAL A 45 -3.79 -9.88 3.82
N ASN A 46 -2.79 -10.51 4.45
CA ASN A 46 -1.36 -10.29 4.14
C ASN A 46 -1.05 -10.49 2.64
N ALA A 47 -1.68 -11.47 1.97
CA ALA A 47 -1.53 -11.69 0.54
C ALA A 47 -1.95 -10.48 -0.32
N THR A 48 -3.00 -9.76 0.07
CA THR A 48 -3.48 -8.55 -0.62
C THR A 48 -2.51 -7.38 -0.41
N ALA A 49 -2.04 -7.19 0.82
CA ALA A 49 -1.01 -6.20 1.13
C ALA A 49 0.31 -6.51 0.39
N ALA A 50 0.69 -7.78 0.28
CA ALA A 50 1.91 -8.21 -0.41
C ALA A 50 1.85 -7.86 -1.90
N LYS A 51 0.67 -8.11 -2.50
CA LYS A 51 0.41 -7.76 -3.89
C LYS A 51 0.43 -6.25 -4.13
N ALA A 52 -0.16 -5.47 -3.22
CA ALA A 52 -0.10 -4.02 -3.27
C ALA A 52 1.36 -3.52 -3.21
N MET A 53 2.13 -3.99 -2.22
CA MET A 53 3.53 -3.62 -2.06
C MET A 53 4.42 -4.03 -3.23
N ARG A 54 4.15 -5.17 -3.87
CA ARG A 54 4.83 -5.56 -5.09
C ARG A 54 4.55 -4.55 -6.21
N HIS A 55 3.29 -4.17 -6.40
CA HIS A 55 2.92 -3.19 -7.41
C HIS A 55 3.55 -1.82 -7.17
N VAL A 56 3.62 -1.37 -5.91
CA VAL A 56 4.31 -0.12 -5.54
C VAL A 56 5.78 -0.17 -5.96
N ARG A 57 6.47 -1.29 -5.70
CA ARG A 57 7.88 -1.49 -6.10
C ARG A 57 8.09 -1.56 -7.61
N GLU A 58 7.08 -2.01 -8.37
CA GLU A 58 7.13 -2.04 -9.84
C GLU A 58 6.86 -0.65 -10.47
N GLN A 59 6.27 0.28 -9.72
CA GLN A 59 5.86 1.62 -10.17
C GLN A 59 6.82 2.75 -9.73
N GLY A 60 7.74 2.47 -8.82
CA GLY A 60 8.77 3.40 -8.32
C GLY A 60 10.09 3.18 -9.03
#